data_AF-A0A7Y2L9F3-F1
#
_entry.id   AF-A0A7Y2L9F3-F1
#
_cell.length_a   1.000
_cell.length_b   1.000
_cell.length_c   1.000
_cell.angle_alpha   90.00
_cell.angle_beta   90.00
_cell.angle_gamma   90.00
#
_symmetry.space_group_name_H-M   'P 1'
#
loop_
_entity.id
_entity.type
_entity.pdbx_description
1 polymer ?
#
loop_
_entity_poly.entity_id
_entity_poly.type
_entity_poly.pdbx_seq_one_letter_code
_entity_poly.pdbx_strand_id
1 'polypeptide(L)' 'MEKAILEGLLEEEKLVAIIAAAIAAFSGMEPSDFYIRSIKRFPSHTPIWSMIGRGEQVFSRLTSY' A
#
# COMPACT_ATOMS: atom_id res chain seq x y z
N MET A 1 2.82 1.81 -28.74
CA MET A 1 3.01 2.75 -27.61
C MET A 1 1.69 2.95 -26.87
N GLU A 2 0.61 3.30 -27.56
CA GLU A 2 -0.74 3.47 -26.99
C GLU A 2 -1.28 2.25 -26.22
N LYS A 3 -1.14 1.03 -26.77
CA LYS A 3 -1.60 -0.20 -26.12
C LYS A 3 -0.97 -0.46 -24.74
N ALA A 4 0.32 -0.16 -24.58
CA ALA A 4 1.03 -0.37 -23.31
C ALA A 4 0.59 0.62 -22.23
N ILE A 5 0.22 1.84 -22.62
CA ILE A 5 -0.33 2.85 -21.71
C ILE A 5 -1.71 2.42 -21.23
N LEU A 6 -2.56 1.92 -22.14
CA LEU A 6 -3.89 1.40 -21.80
C LEU A 6 -3.82 0.20 -20.86
N GLU A 7 -2.89 -0.73 -21.09
CA GLU A 7 -2.66 -1.87 -20.20
C GLU A 7 -2.20 -1.43 -18.81
N GLY A 8 -1.29 -0.46 -18.73
CA GLY A 8 -0.84 0.12 -17.45
C GLY A 8 -1.98 0.79 -16.68
N LEU A 9 -2.82 1.59 -17.35
CA LEU A 9 -3.97 2.24 -16.72
C LEU A 9 -4.98 1.21 -16.18
N LEU A 10 -5.27 0.17 -16.97
CA LEU A 10 -6.16 -0.94 -16.58
C LEU A 10 -5.66 -1.67 -15.33
N GLU A 11 -4.35 -1.81 -15.17
CA GLU A 11 -3.76 -2.45 -14.00
C GLU A 11 -3.93 -1.58 -12.73
N GLU A 12 -3.84 -0.26 -12.87
CA GLU A 12 -4.10 0.67 -11.75
C GLU A 12 -5.58 0.67 -11.35
N GLU A 13 -6.49 0.70 -12.32
CA GLU A 13 -7.94 0.61 -12.05
C GLU A 13 -8.32 -0.69 -11.36
N LYS A 14 -7.76 -1.83 -11.80
CA LYS A 14 -7.96 -3.13 -11.14
C LYS A 14 -7.45 -3.13 -9.71
N LEU A 15 -6.29 -2.54 -9.46
CA LEU A 15 -5.74 -2.44 -8.10
C LEU A 15 -6.67 -1.63 -7.19
N VAL A 16 -7.17 -0.48 -7.66
CA VAL A 16 -8.12 0.36 -6.93
C VAL A 16 -9.41 -0.42 -6.63
N ALA A 17 -9.96 -1.14 -7.63
CA ALA A 17 -11.18 -1.92 -7.47
C ALA A 17 -11.04 -3.04 -6.42
N ILE A 18 -9.91 -3.77 -6.43
CA ILE A 18 -9.65 -4.84 -5.46
C ILE A 18 -9.52 -4.27 -4.04
N ILE A 19 -8.78 -3.17 -3.87
CA ILE A 19 -8.61 -2.52 -2.57
C ILE A 19 -9.97 -2.02 -2.05
N ALA A 20 -10.78 -1.39 -2.91
CA ALA A 20 -12.10 -0.92 -2.54
C ALA A 20 -13.01 -2.08 -2.12
N ALA A 21 -13.05 -3.17 -2.89
CA ALA A 21 -13.83 -4.35 -2.53
C ALA A 21 -13.40 -4.95 -1.18
N ALA A 22 -12.09 -5.01 -0.91
CA ALA A 22 -11.56 -5.51 0.35
C ALA A 22 -11.95 -4.63 1.55
N ILE A 23 -11.86 -3.30 1.41
CA ILE A 23 -12.27 -2.35 2.46
C ILE A 23 -13.77 -2.44 2.71
N ALA A 24 -14.59 -2.48 1.65
CA ALA A 24 -16.03 -2.64 1.77
C ALA A 24 -16.41 -3.94 2.49
N ALA A 25 -15.77 -5.06 2.12
CA ALA A 25 -15.98 -6.36 2.76
C ALA A 25 -15.52 -6.39 4.22
N PHE A 26 -14.41 -5.72 4.55
CA PHE A 26 -13.86 -5.69 5.91
C PHE A 26 -14.65 -4.76 6.84
N SER A 27 -14.99 -3.57 6.37
CA SER A 27 -15.61 -2.53 7.18
C SER A 27 -17.14 -2.54 7.13
N GLY A 28 -17.76 -3.32 6.23
CA GLY A 28 -19.21 -3.34 6.04
C GLY A 28 -19.77 -2.04 5.45
N MET A 29 -18.91 -1.20 4.87
CA MET A 29 -19.29 0.06 4.21
C MET A 29 -19.55 -0.18 2.73
N GLU A 30 -20.39 0.66 2.12
CA GLU A 30 -20.57 0.64 0.68
C GLU A 30 -19.34 1.27 -0.02
N PRO A 31 -18.94 0.84 -1.23
CA PRO A 31 -17.85 1.47 -1.98
C PRO A 31 -18.04 2.97 -2.25
N SER A 32 -19.27 3.50 -2.14
CA SER A 32 -19.60 4.92 -2.26
C SER A 32 -19.26 5.74 -1.00
N ASP A 33 -19.09 5.09 0.15
CA ASP A 33 -18.86 5.76 1.45
C ASP A 33 -17.41 6.21 1.65
N PHE A 34 -16.48 5.76 0.81
CA PHE A 34 -15.07 6.09 0.92
C PHE A 34 -14.41 6.28 -0.44
N TYR A 35 -13.27 6.99 -0.46
CA TYR A 35 -12.49 7.17 -1.67
C TYR A 35 -11.00 6.91 -1.42
N ILE A 36 -10.35 6.27 -2.39
CA ILE A 36 -8.91 6.01 -2.37
C ILE A 36 -8.20 7.23 -2.96
N ARG A 37 -7.59 8.05 -2.10
CA ARG A 37 -6.93 9.29 -2.53
C ARG A 37 -5.57 9.08 -3.19
N SER A 38 -4.78 8.15 -2.67
CA SER A 38 -3.42 7.89 -3.15
C SER A 38 -2.97 6.48 -2.76
N ILE A 39 -2.37 5.75 -3.70
CA ILE A 39 -1.71 4.47 -3.44
C ILE A 39 -0.21 4.68 -3.53
N LYS A 40 0.48 4.65 -2.38
CA LYS A 40 1.94 4.74 -2.33
C LYS A 40 2.54 3.33 -2.32
N ARG A 41 3.07 2.90 -3.46
CA ARG A 41 3.81 1.63 -3.57
C ARG A 41 5.18 1.80 -2.89
N PHE A 42 5.51 0.91 -1.96
CA PHE A 42 6.87 0.86 -1.40
C PHE A 42 7.78 0.09 -2.37
N PRO A 43 9.04 0.52 -2.56
CA PRO A 43 9.98 -0.19 -3.41
C PRO A 43 10.24 -1.60 -2.86
N SER A 44 10.27 -2.58 -3.76
CA SER A 44 10.46 -4.02 -3.46
C SER A 44 11.78 -4.36 -2.73
N HIS A 45 12.74 -3.44 -2.73
CA HIS A 45 14.09 -3.67 -2.23
C HIS A 45 14.29 -3.48 -0.73
N THR A 46 13.25 -3.17 0.04
CA THR A 46 13.37 -3.18 1.51
C THR A 46 12.13 -3.76 2.16
N PRO A 47 12.21 -4.97 2.76
CA PRO A 47 11.11 -5.51 3.53
C PRO A 47 10.76 -4.53 4.65
N ILE A 48 9.46 -4.26 4.85
CA ILE A 48 8.97 -3.40 5.94
C ILE A 48 9.51 -3.89 7.29
N TRP A 49 9.61 -5.21 7.48
CA TRP A 49 10.23 -5.86 8.63
C TRP A 49 11.72 -5.51 8.82
N SER A 50 12.47 -5.35 7.73
CA SER A 50 13.87 -4.91 7.80
C SER A 50 14.00 -3.42 8.15
N MET A 51 13.00 -2.59 7.84
CA MET A 51 12.96 -1.20 8.27
C MET A 51 12.60 -1.09 9.76
N ILE A 52 11.54 -1.79 10.18
CA ILE A 52 11.09 -1.81 11.58
C ILE A 52 12.17 -2.41 12.48
N GLY A 53 12.75 -3.56 12.13
CA GLY A 53 13.80 -4.19 12.94
C GLY A 53 15.07 -3.34 13.05
N ARG A 54 15.43 -2.57 12.00
CA ARG A 54 16.53 -1.59 12.10
C ARG A 54 16.17 -0.43 13.01
N GLY A 55 14.92 0.05 12.96
CA GLY A 55 14.41 1.07 13.87
C GLY A 55 14.48 0.62 15.33
N GLU A 56 14.02 -0.59 15.63
CA GLU A 56 14.07 -1.19 16.98
C GLU A 56 15.52 -1.38 17.47
N GLN A 57 16.43 -1.80 16.60
CA GLN A 57 17.84 -1.96 16.93
C GLN A 57 18.53 -0.62 17.25
N VAL A 58 18.18 0.45 16.53
CA VAL A 58 18.71 1.80 16.80
C VAL A 58 18.11 2.35 18.09
N PHE A 59 16.79 2.22 18.27
CA PHE A 59 16.09 2.69 19.45
C PHE A 59 16.57 2.00 20.75
N SER A 60 16.78 0.68 20.71
CA SER A 60 17.33 -0.06 21.86
C SER A 60 18.73 0.45 22.25
N ARG A 61 19.61 0.74 21.29
CA ARG A 61 20.94 1.30 21.57
C ARG A 61 20.91 2.71 22.16
N LEU A 62 19.94 3.53 21.76
CA LEU A 62 19.80 4.90 22.26
C LEU A 62 19.19 4.98 23.67
N THR A 63 18.38 3.98 24.03
CA THR A 63 17.67 3.93 25.33
C THR A 63 18.42 3.10 26.38
N SER A 64 19.51 2.42 26.01
CA SER A 64 20.30 1.56 26.90
C SER A 64 21.42 2.29 27.66
N TYR A 65 21.25 3.59 27.96
CA TYR A 65 22.12 4.37 28.86
C TYR A 65 21.33 4.89 30.06
#